data_AF-A0A6S6PP34-F1
#
_entry.id   AF-A0A6S6PP34-F1
#
_cell.length_a   1.000
_cell.length_b   1.000
_cell.length_c   1.000
_cell.angle_alpha   90.00
_cell.angle_beta   90.00
_cell.angle_gamma   90.00
#
_symmetry.space_group_name_H-M   'P 1'
#
loop_
_entity.id
_entity.type
_entity.pdbx_description
1 polymer ?
#
loop_
_entity_poly.entity_id
_entity_poly.type
_entity_poly.pdbx_seq_one_letter_code
_entity_poly.pdbx_strand_id
1 'polypeptide(L)'
;MTDQATVEPIWKAVAARAETLGLSVADNAAETTNDPDIRLVAEDGREIRAVRHTGNTYSFMVPSTVSDVRIVSRTARPSEMIGPFCDDRRDLGVVVGEVVVTNGRDRSVLTDHLSDADISGWQAYEGGVGRWTSGNALLSLGNAGEGLFARMVEVEVLVAGPYHVGDSAQAAVQVA
;
A
#
# COMPACT_ATOMS: atom_id res chain seq x y z
N MET A 1 5.99 20.05 -12.49
CA MET A 1 5.56 19.68 -11.13
C MET A 1 5.11 20.97 -10.46
N THR A 2 3.80 21.15 -10.31
CA THR A 2 3.21 22.33 -9.66
C THR A 2 3.14 22.04 -8.17
N ASP A 3 3.67 22.93 -7.33
CA ASP A 3 3.70 22.73 -5.88
C ASP A 3 2.30 22.93 -5.27
N GLN A 4 1.81 21.91 -4.55
CA GLN A 4 0.51 21.94 -3.88
C GLN A 4 0.35 23.18 -2.99
N ALA A 5 1.40 23.55 -2.26
CA ALA A 5 1.37 24.69 -1.34
C ALA A 5 1.09 26.02 -2.06
N THR A 6 1.39 26.08 -3.37
CA THR A 6 1.11 27.25 -4.21
C THR A 6 -0.29 27.18 -4.86
N VAL A 7 -0.73 25.99 -5.29
CA VAL A 7 -2.00 25.82 -6.03
C VAL A 7 -3.21 25.80 -5.11
N GLU A 8 -3.10 25.17 -3.94
CA GLU A 8 -4.21 24.98 -3.00
C GLU A 8 -4.87 26.30 -2.57
N PRO A 9 -4.14 27.37 -2.20
CA PRO A 9 -4.75 28.64 -1.81
C PRO A 9 -5.50 29.32 -2.96
N ILE A 10 -4.97 29.23 -4.18
CA ILE A 10 -5.59 29.80 -5.39
C ILE A 10 -6.90 29.07 -5.68
N TRP A 11 -6.86 27.73 -5.64
CA TRP A 11 -8.04 26.92 -5.86
C TRP A 11 -9.14 27.23 -4.84
N LYS A 12 -8.79 27.34 -3.55
CA LYS A 12 -9.74 27.70 -2.48
C LYS A 12 -10.37 29.08 -2.72
N ALA A 13 -9.58 30.07 -3.16
CA ALA A 13 -10.10 31.39 -3.48
C ALA A 13 -11.08 31.38 -4.67
N VAL A 14 -10.80 30.57 -5.69
CA VAL A 14 -11.70 30.37 -6.84
C VAL A 14 -12.97 29.64 -6.44
N ALA A 15 -12.87 28.57 -5.63
CA ALA A 15 -14.01 27.80 -5.15
C ALA A 15 -14.97 28.66 -4.31
N ALA A 16 -14.44 29.43 -3.34
CA ALA A 16 -15.25 30.35 -2.52
C ALA A 16 -15.96 31.42 -3.37
N ARG A 17 -15.30 31.88 -4.45
CA ARG A 17 -15.92 32.82 -5.39
C ARG A 17 -17.01 32.16 -6.23
N ALA A 18 -16.83 30.91 -6.65
CA ALA A 18 -17.84 30.16 -7.39
C ALA A 18 -19.09 29.91 -6.54
N GLU A 19 -18.95 29.59 -5.26
CA GLU A 19 -20.06 29.49 -4.31
C GLU A 19 -20.87 30.79 -4.22
N THR A 20 -20.18 31.92 -4.08
CA THR A 20 -20.81 33.25 -4.05
C THR A 20 -21.60 33.55 -5.34
N LEU A 21 -21.19 32.97 -6.47
CA LEU A 21 -21.82 33.12 -7.78
C LEU A 21 -22.90 32.04 -8.06
N GLY A 22 -23.16 31.12 -7.12
CA GLY A 22 -24.10 30.01 -7.31
C GLY A 22 -23.63 28.95 -8.31
N LEU A 23 -22.32 28.88 -8.57
CA LEU A 23 -21.67 27.95 -9.51
C LEU A 23 -21.01 26.78 -8.78
N SER A 24 -21.54 26.36 -7.62
CA SER A 24 -20.96 25.26 -6.86
C SER A 24 -20.99 23.97 -7.65
N VAL A 25 -19.85 23.27 -7.65
CA VAL A 25 -19.78 21.89 -8.14
C VAL A 25 -20.40 21.00 -7.06
N ALA A 26 -21.20 20.01 -7.46
CA ALA A 26 -21.74 19.04 -6.52
C ALA A 26 -20.59 18.26 -5.86
N ASP A 27 -20.49 18.35 -4.53
CA ASP A 27 -19.63 17.49 -3.73
C ASP A 27 -20.18 16.06 -3.76
N ASN A 28 -19.82 15.31 -4.81
CA ASN A 28 -19.96 13.86 -4.79
C ASN A 28 -18.79 13.30 -3.96
N ALA A 29 -18.88 13.45 -2.64
CA ALA A 29 -17.95 12.82 -1.72
C ALA A 29 -18.11 11.30 -1.84
N ALA A 30 -17.30 10.67 -2.68
CA ALA A 30 -17.23 9.23 -2.77
C ALA A 30 -16.92 8.66 -1.38
N GLU A 31 -17.59 7.56 -1.02
CA GLU A 31 -17.36 6.91 0.27
C GLU A 31 -15.90 6.41 0.31
N THR A 32 -15.24 6.61 1.45
CA THR A 32 -13.83 6.23 1.63
C THR A 32 -13.65 5.30 2.82
N THR A 33 -12.61 4.46 2.76
CA THR A 33 -12.21 3.56 3.83
C THR A 33 -10.73 3.73 4.14
N ASN A 34 -10.34 3.53 5.40
CA ASN A 34 -8.94 3.47 5.82
C ASN A 34 -8.41 2.03 5.86
N ASP A 35 -9.26 1.03 5.61
CA ASP A 35 -8.83 -0.37 5.55
C ASP A 35 -8.02 -0.61 4.27
N PRO A 36 -6.73 -1.00 4.37
CA PRO A 36 -5.93 -1.30 3.20
C PRO A 36 -6.27 -2.64 2.54
N ASP A 37 -7.09 -3.51 3.15
CA ASP A 37 -7.32 -4.90 2.69
C ASP A 37 -6.00 -5.64 2.38
N ILE A 38 -5.01 -5.41 3.25
CA ILE A 38 -3.66 -5.93 3.06
C ILE A 38 -3.66 -7.46 3.13
N ARG A 39 -3.01 -8.07 2.16
CA ARG A 39 -2.85 -9.52 2.05
C ARG A 39 -1.50 -9.86 1.42
N LEU A 40 -1.04 -11.07 1.67
CA LEU A 40 0.09 -11.63 0.94
C LEU A 40 -0.43 -12.53 -0.17
N VAL A 41 0.20 -12.51 -1.34
CA VAL A 41 -0.09 -13.43 -2.45
C VAL A 41 1.18 -14.20 -2.77
N ALA A 42 1.13 -15.52 -2.66
CA ALA A 42 2.25 -16.38 -3.03
C ALA A 42 2.45 -16.43 -4.56
N GLU A 43 3.60 -16.93 -5.02
CA GLU A 43 3.92 -17.02 -6.45
C GLU A 43 2.89 -17.83 -7.27
N ASP A 44 2.25 -18.81 -6.64
CA ASP A 44 1.19 -19.63 -7.25
C ASP A 44 -0.20 -18.96 -7.24
N GLY A 45 -0.28 -17.69 -6.80
CA GLY A 45 -1.50 -16.90 -6.74
C GLY A 45 -2.37 -17.15 -5.52
N ARG A 46 -1.96 -18.01 -4.57
CA ARG A 46 -2.72 -18.21 -3.33
C ARG A 46 -2.67 -16.97 -2.45
N GLU A 47 -3.85 -16.49 -2.05
CA GLU A 47 -3.97 -15.42 -1.06
C GLU A 47 -3.76 -15.95 0.36
N ILE A 48 -2.99 -15.21 1.14
CA ILE A 48 -2.71 -15.44 2.56
C ILE A 48 -3.19 -14.20 3.32
N ARG A 49 -4.26 -14.39 4.12
CA ARG A 49 -4.83 -13.33 4.95
C ARG A 49 -4.10 -13.21 6.28
N ALA A 50 -4.09 -12.01 6.84
CA ALA A 50 -3.51 -11.78 8.15
C ALA A 50 -4.27 -12.62 9.19
N VAL A 51 -3.55 -13.40 9.97
CA VAL A 51 -4.11 -14.16 11.10
C VAL A 51 -4.27 -13.29 12.34
N ARG A 52 -3.56 -12.16 12.37
CA ARG A 52 -3.59 -11.18 13.45
C ARG A 52 -3.29 -9.79 12.91
N HIS A 53 -3.95 -8.79 13.50
CA HIS A 53 -3.64 -7.38 13.32
C HIS A 53 -3.54 -6.75 14.71
N THR A 54 -2.44 -6.07 15.03
CA THR A 54 -2.24 -5.41 16.33
C THR A 54 -1.49 -4.11 16.11
N GLY A 55 -2.12 -2.99 16.48
CA GLY A 55 -1.58 -1.67 16.17
C GLY A 55 -1.48 -1.49 14.65
N ASN A 56 -0.25 -1.32 14.17
CA ASN A 56 0.06 -1.14 12.75
C ASN A 56 0.66 -2.41 12.11
N THR A 57 0.73 -3.51 12.84
CA THR A 57 1.42 -4.73 12.40
C THR A 57 0.42 -5.81 12.00
N TYR A 58 0.57 -6.32 10.78
CA TYR A 58 -0.19 -7.43 10.23
C TYR A 58 0.66 -8.70 10.26
N SER A 59 0.18 -9.76 10.90
CA SER A 59 0.89 -11.03 11.01
C SER A 59 0.24 -12.08 10.11
N PHE A 60 1.06 -12.77 9.32
CA PHE A 60 0.67 -13.75 8.31
C PHE A 60 1.37 -15.10 8.55
N MET A 61 0.62 -16.19 8.43
CA MET A 61 1.20 -17.53 8.41
C MET A 61 1.50 -17.92 6.97
N VAL A 62 2.78 -17.98 6.61
CA VAL A 62 3.23 -18.28 5.26
C VAL A 62 3.80 -19.71 5.21
N PRO A 63 3.40 -20.56 4.26
CA PRO A 63 3.99 -21.89 4.11
C PRO A 63 5.51 -21.80 3.91
N SER A 64 6.27 -22.72 4.50
CA SER A 64 7.74 -22.72 4.40
C SER A 64 8.25 -22.90 2.97
N THR A 65 7.44 -23.52 2.10
CA THR A 65 7.72 -23.72 0.68
C THR A 65 7.70 -22.42 -0.14
N VAL A 66 7.15 -21.34 0.40
CA VAL A 66 7.05 -20.05 -0.28
C VAL A 66 8.28 -19.21 0.07
N SER A 67 9.05 -18.84 -0.95
CA SER A 67 10.23 -17.98 -0.81
C SER A 67 9.94 -16.52 -1.07
N ASP A 68 8.98 -16.23 -1.95
CA ASP A 68 8.59 -14.88 -2.33
C ASP A 68 7.07 -14.71 -2.21
N VAL A 69 6.66 -13.53 -1.76
CA VAL A 69 5.25 -13.14 -1.68
C VAL A 69 5.09 -11.74 -2.24
N ARG A 70 3.87 -11.40 -2.65
CA ARG A 70 3.51 -10.02 -2.98
C ARG A 70 2.61 -9.44 -1.90
N ILE A 71 2.97 -8.28 -1.38
CA ILE A 71 2.13 -7.46 -0.51
C ILE A 71 1.12 -6.75 -1.41
N VAL A 72 -0.14 -7.15 -1.29
CA VAL A 72 -1.25 -6.58 -2.05
C VAL A 72 -2.13 -5.77 -1.11
N SER A 73 -2.48 -4.56 -1.51
CA SER A 73 -3.39 -3.67 -0.78
C SER A 73 -4.28 -2.91 -1.75
N ARG A 74 -5.32 -2.25 -1.22
CA ARG A 74 -5.97 -1.14 -1.92
C ARG A 74 -4.94 -0.07 -2.25
N THR A 75 -5.20 0.66 -3.33
CA THR A 75 -4.41 1.80 -3.78
C THR A 75 -5.27 3.03 -3.83
N ALA A 76 -4.67 4.19 -3.65
CA ALA A 76 -5.28 5.46 -3.91
C ALA A 76 -4.29 6.35 -4.66
N ARG A 77 -4.82 7.24 -5.50
CA ARG A 77 -4.05 8.32 -6.10
C ARG A 77 -4.27 9.59 -5.28
N PRO A 78 -3.22 10.25 -4.76
CA PRO A 78 -3.40 11.47 -3.98
C PRO A 78 -4.16 12.57 -4.73
N SER A 79 -3.98 12.66 -6.06
CA SER A 79 -4.75 13.55 -6.93
C SER A 79 -6.27 13.29 -6.94
N GLU A 80 -6.71 12.06 -6.66
CA GLU A 80 -8.13 11.70 -6.55
C GLU A 80 -8.67 11.91 -5.13
N MET A 81 -7.81 11.74 -4.11
CA MET A 81 -8.23 11.81 -2.69
C MET A 81 -8.11 13.20 -2.06
N ILE A 82 -7.10 13.99 -2.42
CA ILE A 82 -6.82 15.31 -1.83
C ILE A 82 -7.58 16.41 -2.57
N GLY A 83 -7.77 16.24 -3.89
CA GLY A 83 -8.51 17.17 -4.75
C GLY A 83 -7.68 17.73 -5.91
N PRO A 84 -8.28 18.57 -6.76
CA PRO A 84 -7.76 18.97 -8.08
C PRO A 84 -6.49 19.84 -8.05
N PHE A 85 -6.00 20.18 -6.85
CA PHE A 85 -4.77 20.94 -6.62
C PHE A 85 -3.57 20.05 -6.27
N CYS A 86 -3.76 18.73 -6.18
CA CYS A 86 -2.69 17.74 -6.06
C CYS A 86 -2.43 17.08 -7.42
N ASP A 87 -1.16 17.08 -7.88
CA ASP A 87 -0.76 16.46 -9.16
C ASP A 87 0.00 15.13 -8.96
N ASP A 88 -0.01 14.56 -7.75
CA ASP A 88 0.54 13.22 -7.52
C ASP A 88 -0.45 12.16 -8.04
N ARG A 89 -0.07 11.55 -9.17
CA ARG A 89 -0.86 10.54 -9.89
C ARG A 89 -0.32 9.12 -9.68
N ARG A 90 0.58 8.93 -8.71
CA ARG A 90 1.09 7.60 -8.36
C ARG A 90 -0.02 6.81 -7.71
N ASP A 91 -0.12 5.53 -8.08
CA ASP A 91 -0.88 4.56 -7.31
C ASP A 91 -0.08 4.23 -6.04
N LEU A 92 -0.60 4.67 -4.89
CA LEU A 92 0.01 4.45 -3.59
C LEU A 92 -0.84 3.46 -2.81
N GLY A 93 -0.23 2.34 -2.42
CA GLY A 93 -0.86 1.34 -1.57
C GLY A 93 -0.68 1.69 -0.10
N VAL A 94 0.29 1.02 0.53
CA VAL A 94 0.71 1.27 1.91
C VAL A 94 2.19 1.64 2.00
N VAL A 95 2.56 2.40 3.03
CA VAL A 95 3.96 2.52 3.45
C VAL A 95 4.30 1.35 4.36
N VAL A 96 5.21 0.50 3.91
CA VAL A 96 5.69 -0.62 4.72
C VAL A 96 6.93 -0.19 5.49
N GLY A 97 6.89 -0.39 6.81
CA GLY A 97 7.97 -0.14 7.76
C GLY A 97 8.81 -1.39 8.00
N GLU A 98 8.94 -1.80 9.26
CA GLU A 98 9.65 -3.04 9.62
C GLU A 98 8.92 -4.28 9.08
N VAL A 99 9.69 -5.22 8.51
CA VAL A 99 9.19 -6.54 8.15
C VAL A 99 9.98 -7.59 8.93
N VAL A 100 9.29 -8.45 9.65
CA VAL A 100 9.90 -9.48 10.49
C VAL A 100 9.48 -10.86 10.02
N VAL A 101 10.45 -11.75 9.86
CA VAL A 101 10.23 -13.16 9.58
C VAL A 101 10.68 -14.00 10.77
N THR A 102 9.78 -14.84 11.27
CA THR A 102 10.06 -15.79 12.33
C THR A 102 9.94 -17.23 11.80
N ASN A 103 11.09 -17.91 11.74
CA ASN A 103 11.26 -19.30 11.33
C ASN A 103 11.50 -20.16 12.57
N GLY A 104 10.44 -20.73 13.15
CA GLY A 104 10.54 -21.50 14.39
C GLY A 104 11.01 -20.62 15.56
N ARG A 105 12.28 -20.73 15.95
CA ARG A 105 12.89 -19.89 17.00
C ARG A 105 13.72 -18.72 16.45
N ASP A 106 14.02 -18.73 15.17
CA ASP A 106 14.86 -17.72 14.55
C ASP A 106 13.99 -16.55 14.09
N ARG A 107 14.32 -15.35 14.53
CA ARG A 107 13.63 -14.11 14.19
C ARG A 107 14.60 -13.20 13.46
N SER A 108 14.21 -12.72 12.29
CA SER A 108 15.02 -11.86 11.43
C SER A 108 14.20 -10.68 10.91
N VAL A 109 14.87 -9.54 10.73
CA VAL A 109 14.28 -8.34 10.14
C VAL A 109 14.70 -8.29 8.67
N LEU A 110 13.74 -8.09 7.77
CA LEU A 110 13.99 -7.86 6.35
C LEU A 110 14.03 -6.36 6.09
N THR A 111 15.11 -5.90 5.45
CA THR A 111 15.29 -4.48 5.12
C THR A 111 15.54 -4.25 3.63
N ASP A 112 15.41 -5.29 2.79
CA ASP A 112 15.68 -5.20 1.35
C ASP A 112 14.85 -4.11 0.68
N HIS A 113 13.59 -3.94 1.11
CA HIS A 113 12.72 -2.88 0.60
C HIS A 113 13.21 -1.47 0.96
N LEU A 114 14.00 -1.30 2.02
CA LEU A 114 14.56 -0.01 2.46
C LEU A 114 15.92 0.30 1.79
N SER A 115 16.03 -0.04 0.51
CA SER A 115 17.21 0.23 -0.32
C SER A 115 16.83 0.96 -1.59
N ASP A 116 17.80 1.61 -2.24
CA ASP A 116 17.60 2.28 -3.55
C ASP A 116 17.43 1.29 -4.72
N ALA A 117 17.36 -0.02 -4.43
CA ALA A 117 17.10 -1.02 -5.46
C ALA A 117 15.70 -0.84 -6.06
N ASP A 118 15.61 -1.06 -7.37
CA ASP A 118 14.34 -1.18 -8.06
C ASP A 118 13.75 -2.57 -7.79
N ILE A 119 12.69 -2.60 -6.98
CA ILE A 119 12.03 -3.82 -6.54
C ILE A 119 10.59 -3.75 -7.04
N SER A 120 10.16 -4.81 -7.74
CA SER A 120 8.84 -4.85 -8.39
C SER A 120 7.71 -4.46 -7.43
N GLY A 121 6.93 -3.45 -7.81
CA GLY A 121 5.76 -2.99 -7.05
C GLY A 121 6.06 -2.11 -5.84
N TRP A 122 7.31 -1.67 -5.68
CA TRP A 122 7.69 -0.61 -4.75
C TRP A 122 7.88 0.71 -5.49
N GLN A 123 7.53 1.82 -4.85
CA GLN A 123 7.86 3.16 -5.34
C GLN A 123 9.36 3.44 -5.14
N ALA A 124 9.89 4.56 -5.64
CA ALA A 124 11.25 4.96 -5.31
C ALA A 124 11.43 5.09 -3.78
N TYR A 125 12.58 4.65 -3.27
CA TYR A 125 12.89 4.86 -1.86
C TYR A 125 13.30 6.32 -1.64
N GLU A 126 12.57 7.02 -0.78
CA GLU A 126 12.79 8.45 -0.50
C GLU A 126 13.55 8.66 0.83
N GLY A 127 14.05 7.57 1.44
CA GLY A 127 14.69 7.56 2.76
C GLY A 127 13.70 7.41 3.92
N GLY A 128 14.23 7.17 5.12
CA GLY A 128 13.45 7.06 6.36
C GLY A 128 13.29 5.61 6.86
N VAL A 129 12.13 5.31 7.44
CA VAL A 129 11.84 4.02 8.09
C VAL A 129 10.85 3.15 7.31
N GLY A 130 10.40 3.61 6.13
CA GLY A 130 9.44 2.87 5.32
C GLY A 130 9.47 3.25 3.85
N ARG A 131 8.79 2.46 3.04
CA ARG A 131 8.70 2.66 1.58
C ARG A 131 7.29 2.43 1.08
N TRP A 132 6.83 3.29 0.18
CA TRP A 132 5.54 3.14 -0.47
C TRP A 132 5.53 1.92 -1.41
N THR A 133 4.46 1.14 -1.31
CA THR A 133 4.09 0.14 -2.30
C THR A 133 3.21 0.76 -3.38
N SER A 134 3.19 0.20 -4.59
CA SER A 134 2.24 0.53 -5.65
C SER A 134 0.99 -0.36 -5.64
N GLY A 135 0.69 -1.00 -4.49
CA GLY A 135 -0.44 -1.92 -4.31
C GLY A 135 -0.17 -3.39 -4.61
N ASN A 136 1.01 -3.75 -5.15
CA ASN A 136 1.38 -5.14 -5.43
C ASN A 136 2.91 -5.36 -5.39
N ALA A 137 3.48 -5.24 -4.19
CA ALA A 137 4.92 -5.15 -3.96
C ALA A 137 5.57 -6.51 -3.65
N LEU A 138 6.67 -6.83 -4.31
CA LEU A 138 7.43 -8.07 -4.08
C LEU A 138 8.16 -8.00 -2.74
N LEU A 139 8.01 -9.04 -1.91
CA LEU A 139 8.74 -9.23 -0.67
C LEU A 139 9.43 -10.59 -0.71
N SER A 140 10.77 -10.57 -0.67
CA SER A 140 11.57 -11.79 -0.63
C SER A 140 11.72 -12.29 0.81
N LEU A 141 11.19 -13.46 1.12
CA LEU A 141 11.25 -14.07 2.45
C LEU A 141 12.44 -15.01 2.63
N GLY A 142 13.10 -15.38 1.53
CA GLY A 142 14.18 -16.36 1.51
C GLY A 142 13.72 -17.77 1.92
N ASN A 143 14.67 -18.64 2.25
CA ASN A 143 14.36 -20.01 2.69
C ASN A 143 13.95 -20.05 4.17
N ALA A 144 12.88 -20.80 4.50
CA ALA A 144 12.41 -20.98 5.87
C ALA A 144 13.39 -21.79 6.74
N GLY A 145 14.28 -22.56 6.11
CA GLY A 145 15.06 -23.60 6.79
C GLY A 145 14.35 -24.96 6.78
N GLU A 146 15.10 -26.03 7.04
CA GLU A 146 14.61 -27.41 6.95
C GLU A 146 13.64 -27.76 8.09
N GLY A 147 12.62 -28.59 7.78
CA GLY A 147 11.72 -29.17 8.79
C GLY A 147 10.59 -28.28 9.31
N LEU A 148 10.50 -27.02 8.88
CA LEU A 148 9.37 -26.14 9.18
C LEU A 148 8.25 -26.34 8.16
N PHE A 149 6.99 -26.32 8.62
CA PHE A 149 5.81 -26.34 7.74
C PHE A 149 5.32 -24.94 7.36
N ALA A 150 5.54 -23.96 8.24
CA ALA A 150 5.15 -22.57 8.04
C ALA A 150 6.06 -21.64 8.84
N ARG A 151 6.08 -20.37 8.45
CA ARG A 151 6.77 -19.27 9.12
C ARG A 151 5.79 -18.12 9.37
N MET A 152 6.07 -17.32 10.39
CA MET A 152 5.32 -16.09 10.63
C MET A 152 6.00 -14.94 9.90
N VAL A 153 5.23 -14.14 9.17
CA VAL A 153 5.68 -12.89 8.54
C VAL A 153 4.86 -11.76 9.13
N GLU A 154 5.53 -10.77 9.71
CA GLU A 154 4.90 -9.58 10.28
C GLU A 154 5.30 -8.38 9.44
N VAL A 155 4.30 -7.62 8.99
CA VAL A 155 4.47 -6.43 8.15
C VAL A 155 3.91 -5.23 8.89
N GLU A 156 4.77 -4.26 9.19
CA GLU A 156 4.35 -2.97 9.73
C GLU A 156 3.86 -2.05 8.61
N VAL A 157 2.67 -1.47 8.81
CA VAL A 157 2.06 -0.49 7.91
C VAL A 157 2.08 0.88 8.60
N LEU A 158 2.97 1.75 8.18
CA LEU A 158 3.15 3.08 8.78
C LEU A 158 2.08 4.07 8.33
N VAL A 159 1.69 3.99 7.06
CA VAL A 159 0.67 4.86 6.44
C VAL A 159 -0.18 4.02 5.50
N ALA A 160 -1.49 4.24 5.54
CA ALA A 160 -2.48 3.62 4.67
C ALA A 160 -3.63 4.61 4.41
N GLY A 161 -4.14 4.59 3.18
CA GLY A 161 -5.37 5.27 2.80
C GLY A 161 -5.36 6.80 2.95
N PRO A 162 -6.54 7.43 2.86
CA PRO A 162 -7.85 6.82 2.59
C PRO A 162 -7.96 6.22 1.18
N TYR A 163 -8.87 5.26 0.98
CA TYR A 163 -9.15 4.57 -0.29
C TYR A 163 -10.63 4.71 -0.66
N HIS A 164 -10.98 4.72 -1.95
CA HIS A 164 -12.39 4.70 -2.38
C HIS A 164 -13.07 3.35 -2.11
N VAL A 165 -14.29 3.38 -1.60
CA VAL A 165 -15.13 2.19 -1.44
C VAL A 165 -15.60 1.74 -2.82
N GLY A 166 -15.00 0.67 -3.33
CA GLY A 166 -15.26 0.14 -4.69
C GLY A 166 -13.99 -0.25 -5.44
N ASP A 167 -12.83 0.30 -5.06
CA ASP A 167 -11.51 0.02 -5.65
C ASP A 167 -10.88 -1.31 -5.19
N SER A 168 -11.72 -2.31 -4.92
CA SER A 168 -11.28 -3.70 -4.85
C SER A 168 -10.91 -4.14 -6.26
N ALA A 169 -9.74 -3.72 -6.75
CA ALA A 169 -9.30 -3.92 -8.12
C ALA A 169 -9.52 -5.37 -8.56
N GLN A 170 -10.44 -5.53 -9.51
CA GLN A 170 -10.55 -6.68 -10.39
C GLN A 170 -9.22 -6.85 -11.14
N ALA A 171 -8.35 -7.73 -10.68
CA ALA A 171 -7.37 -8.37 -11.53
C ALA A 171 -8.01 -9.59 -12.21
N ALA A 172 -9.06 -9.35 -13.01
CA ALA A 172 -9.54 -10.37 -13.95
C ALA A 172 -8.66 -10.28 -15.20
N VAL A 173 -7.74 -11.24 -15.32
CA VAL A 173 -7.01 -11.53 -16.55
C VAL A 173 -8.03 -11.69 -17.69
N GLN A 174 -8.09 -10.73 -18.61
CA GLN A 174 -8.64 -10.96 -19.94
C GLN A 174 -7.55 -11.62 -20.78
N VAL A 175 -7.63 -12.95 -20.91
CA VAL A 175 -6.94 -13.69 -21.97
C VAL A 175 -7.73 -13.46 -23.25
N ALA A 176 -7.07 -12.90 -24.27
CA ALA A 176 -7.53 -12.90 -25.64
C ALA A 176 -7.18 -14.22 -26.34
#